data_AF-A0A183G263-F1
#
_entry.id   AF-A0A183G263-F1
#
_cell.length_a   1.000
_cell.length_b   1.000
_cell.length_c   1.000
_cell.angle_alpha   90.00
_cell.angle_beta   90.00
_cell.angle_gamma   90.00
#
_symmetry.space_group_name_H-M   'P 1'
#
loop_
_entity.id
_entity.type
_entity.pdbx_description
1 polymer ?
#
loop_
_entity_poly.entity_id
_entity_poly.type
_entity_poly.pdbx_seq_one_letter_code
_entity_poly.pdbx_strand_id
1 'polypeptide(L)'
;MTSTTLSTNKFGSDQPIVKRRGISELQVWEAAGEPHRFSVARIANLIEPLQRSELTRDDKRFLTDHDIQLSVGRQMQHIRPDVLLGCSDVFALLHGDGQPMWRLPSGIQLIPSRLGYLVAGRLRSEDSSDSTM
;
A
#
# COMPACT_ATOMS: atom_id res chain seq x y z
N MET A 1 -28.93 9.32 -2.27
CA MET A 1 -27.67 8.56 -2.24
C MET A 1 -26.73 9.13 -3.30
N THR A 2 -25.54 9.56 -2.93
CA THR A 2 -24.53 10.08 -3.88
C THR A 2 -23.92 8.92 -4.68
N SER A 3 -23.72 9.15 -5.97
CA SER A 3 -23.18 8.16 -6.90
C SER A 3 -22.30 8.86 -7.93
N THR A 4 -21.25 8.18 -8.38
CA THR A 4 -20.40 8.63 -9.48
C THR A 4 -20.38 7.60 -10.60
N THR A 5 -20.02 8.04 -11.81
CA THR A 5 -19.79 7.14 -12.95
C THR A 5 -18.29 6.95 -13.11
N LEU A 6 -17.83 5.71 -12.96
CA LEU A 6 -16.44 5.34 -13.17
C LEU A 6 -16.29 4.75 -14.58
N SER A 7 -15.38 5.33 -15.35
CA SER A 7 -14.91 4.80 -16.63
C SER A 7 -13.53 4.19 -16.43
N THR A 8 -13.37 2.91 -16.70
CA THR A 8 -12.10 2.19 -16.53
C THR A 8 -11.66 1.59 -17.86
N ASN A 9 -10.48 1.99 -18.33
CA ASN A 9 -9.82 1.33 -19.44
C ASN A 9 -8.99 0.17 -18.91
N LYS A 10 -9.11 -0.99 -19.55
CA LYS A 10 -8.27 -2.16 -19.26
C LYS A 10 -7.18 -2.26 -20.31
N PHE A 11 -5.98 -2.67 -19.89
CA PHE A 11 -4.91 -2.94 -20.84
C PHE A 11 -5.34 -4.02 -21.85
N GLY A 12 -5.12 -3.77 -23.14
CA GLY A 12 -5.54 -4.67 -24.22
C GLY A 12 -7.03 -4.63 -24.58
N SER A 13 -7.78 -3.63 -24.10
CA SER A 13 -9.19 -3.43 -24.47
C SER A 13 -9.39 -2.07 -25.13
N ASP A 14 -10.08 -2.07 -26.27
CA ASP A 14 -10.40 -0.85 -27.02
C ASP A 14 -11.64 -0.12 -26.48
N GLN A 15 -12.36 -0.73 -25.53
CA GLN A 15 -13.61 -0.17 -25.01
C GLN A 15 -13.55 0.04 -23.49
N PRO A 16 -13.83 1.26 -22.99
CA PRO A 16 -13.92 1.52 -21.56
C PRO A 16 -15.09 0.77 -20.92
N ILE A 17 -14.87 0.29 -19.70
CA ILE A 17 -15.96 -0.21 -18.85
C ILE A 17 -16.51 0.96 -18.06
N VAL A 18 -17.75 1.34 -18.35
CA VAL A 18 -18.45 2.42 -17.65
C VAL A 18 -19.46 1.83 -16.66
N LYS A 19 -19.33 2.15 -15.37
CA LYS A 19 -20.25 1.68 -14.32
C LYS A 19 -20.57 2.78 -13.32
N ARG A 20 -21.85 2.90 -12.96
CA ARG A 20 -22.31 3.74 -11.86
C ARG A 20 -21.97 3.08 -10.52
N ARG A 21 -21.33 3.82 -9.63
CA ARG A 21 -20.93 3.37 -8.28
C ARG A 21 -21.53 4.28 -7.23
N GLY A 22 -21.92 3.69 -6.10
CA GLY A 22 -22.26 4.48 -4.92
C GLY A 22 -21.01 5.13 -4.34
N ILE A 23 -21.17 6.30 -3.73
CA ILE A 23 -20.10 6.94 -2.96
C ILE A 23 -20.31 6.61 -1.47
N SER A 24 -19.21 6.52 -0.73
CA SER A 24 -19.16 6.42 0.73
C SER A 24 -18.09 7.36 1.28
N GLU A 25 -18.35 7.94 2.44
CA GLU A 25 -17.35 8.69 3.20
C GLU A 25 -16.60 7.74 4.13
N LEU A 26 -15.27 7.81 4.11
CA LEU A 26 -14.39 7.11 5.02
C LEU A 26 -13.66 8.11 5.92
N GLN A 27 -13.50 7.73 7.19
CA GLN A 27 -12.63 8.42 8.13
C GLN A 27 -11.49 7.50 8.50
N VAL A 28 -10.26 7.94 8.27
CA VAL A 28 -9.05 7.22 8.63
C VAL A 28 -8.33 8.02 9.71
N TRP A 29 -8.03 7.39 10.83
CA TRP A 29 -7.42 8.05 11.98
C TRP A 29 -5.92 7.84 11.96
N GLU A 30 -5.16 8.92 12.15
CA GLU A 30 -3.73 8.84 12.37
C GLU A 30 -3.39 8.57 13.85
N ALA A 31 -2.13 8.24 14.12
CA ALA A 31 -1.66 7.95 15.47
C ALA A 31 -1.83 9.14 16.44
N ALA A 32 -1.73 10.38 15.93
CA ALA A 32 -1.97 11.59 16.70
C ALA A 32 -3.47 11.88 16.97
N GLY A 33 -4.37 11.08 16.39
CA GLY A 33 -5.82 11.20 16.61
C GLY A 33 -6.54 12.18 15.68
N GLU A 34 -5.90 12.72 14.64
CA GLU A 34 -6.60 13.51 13.64
C GLU A 34 -7.26 12.63 12.55
N PRO A 35 -8.53 12.88 12.18
CA PRO A 35 -9.21 12.13 11.14
C PRO A 35 -8.96 12.72 9.74
N HIS A 36 -8.62 11.84 8.80
CA HIS A 36 -8.58 12.09 7.36
C HIS A 36 -9.87 11.61 6.70
N ARG A 37 -10.51 12.49 5.91
CA ARG A 37 -11.78 12.17 5.23
C ARG A 37 -11.57 11.90 3.76
N PHE A 38 -12.15 10.80 3.27
CA PHE A 38 -12.09 10.40 1.87
C PHE A 38 -13.49 10.07 1.33
N SER A 39 -13.85 10.65 0.19
CA SER A 39 -15.01 10.23 -0.59
C SER A 39 -14.60 9.11 -1.55
N VAL A 40 -14.99 7.87 -1.27
CA VAL A 40 -14.59 6.69 -2.08
C VAL A 40 -15.76 6.06 -2.84
N ALA A 41 -15.46 5.46 -3.98
CA ALA A 41 -16.44 4.69 -4.74
C ALA A 41 -16.55 3.26 -4.19
N ARG A 42 -17.80 2.80 -3.98
CA ARG A 42 -18.10 1.43 -3.53
C ARG A 42 -17.99 0.43 -4.68
N ILE A 43 -17.09 -0.53 -4.54
CA ILE A 43 -16.84 -1.60 -5.50
C ILE A 43 -16.85 -2.93 -4.73
N ALA A 44 -17.74 -3.86 -5.11
CA ALA A 44 -17.97 -5.11 -4.36
C ALA A 44 -16.76 -6.04 -4.32
N ASN A 45 -16.01 -6.13 -5.41
CA ASN A 45 -14.76 -6.88 -5.51
C ASN A 45 -13.69 -5.92 -5.99
N LEU A 46 -13.00 -5.32 -5.03
CA LEU A 46 -12.00 -4.28 -5.26
C LEU A 46 -10.77 -4.89 -5.94
N ILE A 47 -10.16 -5.87 -5.28
CA ILE A 47 -9.07 -6.71 -5.76
C ILE A 47 -9.10 -8.06 -5.03
N GLU A 48 -8.47 -9.06 -5.63
CA GLU A 48 -8.20 -10.34 -4.97
C GLU A 48 -7.24 -10.15 -3.77
N PRO A 49 -7.22 -11.08 -2.80
CA PRO A 49 -6.25 -11.04 -1.72
C PRO A 49 -4.82 -10.90 -2.25
N LEU A 50 -4.11 -9.89 -1.75
CA LEU A 50 -2.73 -9.63 -2.08
C LEU A 50 -1.84 -10.58 -1.28
N GLN A 51 -0.95 -11.30 -1.96
CA GLN A 51 0.14 -12.00 -1.29
C GLN A 51 1.16 -10.97 -0.82
N ARG A 52 1.43 -10.94 0.48
CA ARG A 52 2.46 -10.10 1.06
C ARG A 52 3.82 -10.74 0.81
N SER A 53 4.78 -9.95 0.33
CA SER A 53 6.18 -10.36 0.32
C SER A 53 6.66 -10.69 1.73
N GLU A 54 7.21 -11.88 1.94
CA GLU A 54 7.79 -12.23 3.22
C GLU A 54 9.05 -11.40 3.46
N LEU A 55 9.09 -10.68 4.59
CA LEU A 55 10.29 -9.99 5.02
C LEU A 55 11.36 -11.03 5.37
N THR A 56 12.57 -10.80 4.86
CA THR A 56 13.73 -11.66 5.14
C THR A 56 14.09 -11.63 6.62
N ARG A 57 14.96 -12.54 7.08
CA ARG A 57 15.48 -12.49 8.45
C ARG A 57 16.23 -11.19 8.72
N ASP A 58 16.98 -10.71 7.74
CA ASP A 58 17.73 -9.45 7.84
C ASP A 58 16.81 -8.24 7.89
N ASP A 59 15.73 -8.22 7.11
CA ASP A 59 14.71 -7.17 7.19
C ASP A 59 14.06 -7.14 8.59
N LYS A 60 13.73 -8.30 9.15
CA LYS A 60 13.12 -8.40 10.49
C LYS A 60 14.07 -7.94 11.59
N ARG A 61 15.36 -8.25 11.47
CA ARG A 61 16.41 -7.78 12.37
C ARG A 61 16.57 -6.27 12.26
N PHE A 62 16.68 -5.74 11.04
CA PHE A 62 16.75 -4.30 10.77
C PHE A 62 15.59 -3.54 11.42
N LEU A 63 14.35 -4.01 11.22
CA LEU A 63 13.18 -3.40 11.85
C LEU A 63 13.27 -3.40 13.39
N THR A 64 13.83 -4.45 13.98
CA THR A 64 13.94 -4.58 15.44
C THR A 64 15.07 -3.70 15.99
N ASP A 65 16.22 -3.66 15.31
CA ASP A 65 17.39 -2.87 15.71
C ASP A 65 17.12 -1.36 15.62
N HIS A 66 16.22 -0.95 14.72
CA HIS A 66 15.82 0.45 14.52
C HIS A 66 14.48 0.82 15.19
N ASP A 67 13.90 -0.07 16.01
CA ASP A 67 12.59 0.12 16.68
C ASP A 67 11.45 0.53 15.72
N ILE A 68 11.45 -0.03 14.51
CA ILE A 68 10.45 0.25 13.48
C ILE A 68 9.30 -0.76 13.59
N GLN A 69 8.11 -0.26 13.88
CA GLN A 69 6.89 -1.07 13.92
C GLN A 69 6.07 -0.89 12.64
N LEU A 70 5.72 -2.01 11.99
CA LEU A 70 4.83 -2.03 10.83
C LEU A 70 3.39 -2.32 11.27
N SER A 71 2.42 -1.61 10.68
CA SER A 71 1.00 -1.72 11.03
C SER A 71 0.37 -3.08 10.70
N VAL A 72 1.03 -3.90 9.88
CA VAL A 72 0.55 -5.25 9.49
C VAL A 72 1.35 -6.32 10.22
N GLY A 73 0.65 -7.18 10.96
CA GLY A 73 1.23 -8.25 11.77
C GLY A 73 2.23 -9.13 11.02
N ARG A 74 3.30 -9.55 11.70
CA ARG A 74 4.45 -10.28 11.11
C ARG A 74 4.08 -11.63 10.47
N GLN A 75 2.95 -12.22 10.85
CA GLN A 75 2.49 -13.54 10.37
C GLN A 75 1.46 -13.45 9.23
N MET A 76 1.03 -12.24 8.86
CA MET A 76 -0.02 -12.06 7.87
C MET A 76 0.54 -12.18 6.45
N GLN A 77 0.34 -13.34 5.82
CA GLN A 77 0.82 -13.66 4.46
C GLN A 77 -0.12 -13.15 3.35
N HIS A 78 -1.41 -13.04 3.64
CA HIS A 78 -2.41 -12.55 2.69
C HIS A 78 -3.14 -11.35 3.27
N ILE A 79 -3.32 -10.32 2.45
CA ILE A 79 -4.03 -9.10 2.81
C ILE A 79 -5.20 -8.93 1.86
N ARG A 80 -6.42 -8.90 2.40
CA ARG A 80 -7.60 -8.47 1.65
C ARG A 80 -7.88 -7.00 2.01
N PRO A 81 -7.54 -6.04 1.15
CA PRO A 81 -7.78 -4.65 1.46
C PRO A 81 -9.25 -4.32 1.34
N ASP A 82 -9.78 -3.61 2.33
CA ASP A 82 -11.15 -3.09 2.31
C ASP A 82 -11.26 -1.79 1.50
N VAL A 83 -10.15 -1.08 1.35
CA VAL A 83 -10.06 0.22 0.68
C VAL A 83 -8.79 0.27 -0.17
N LEU A 84 -8.92 0.84 -1.37
CA LEU A 84 -7.81 1.20 -2.25
C LEU A 84 -7.82 2.71 -2.39
N LEU A 85 -6.70 3.32 -2.00
CA LEU A 85 -6.48 4.75 -2.16
C LEU A 85 -5.67 4.98 -3.44
N GLY A 86 -6.12 5.92 -4.26
CA GLY A 86 -5.35 6.34 -5.43
C GLY A 86 -4.13 7.16 -5.02
N CYS A 87 -3.17 7.34 -5.93
CA CYS A 87 -1.97 8.14 -5.66
C CYS A 87 -2.29 9.57 -5.21
N SER A 88 -3.35 10.18 -5.76
CA SER A 88 -3.83 11.50 -5.34
C SER A 88 -4.24 11.53 -3.87
N ASP A 89 -4.95 10.49 -3.42
CA ASP A 89 -5.48 10.38 -2.06
C ASP A 89 -4.36 10.06 -1.07
N VAL A 90 -3.41 9.19 -1.48
CA VAL A 90 -2.22 8.84 -0.69
C VAL A 90 -1.35 10.06 -0.42
N PHE A 91 -1.28 11.03 -1.34
CA PHE A 91 -0.42 12.21 -1.17
C PHE A 91 -0.79 13.04 0.07
N ALA A 92 -2.08 13.10 0.44
CA ALA A 92 -2.53 13.76 1.65
C ALA A 92 -2.11 13.04 2.94
N LEU A 93 -1.76 11.75 2.83
CA LEU A 93 -1.31 10.91 3.94
C LEU A 93 0.22 10.84 4.04
N LEU A 94 0.96 11.22 3.01
CA LEU A 94 2.43 11.26 3.08
C LEU A 94 2.87 12.30 4.11
N HIS A 95 3.80 11.93 4.97
CA HIS A 95 4.34 12.79 6.02
C HIS A 95 5.64 13.45 5.52
N GLY A 96 5.78 14.76 5.76
CA GLY A 96 6.92 15.58 5.33
C GLY A 96 7.86 16.00 6.47
N ASP A 97 7.61 15.50 7.67
CA ASP A 97 8.15 15.91 8.96
C ASP A 97 9.49 15.26 9.32
N GLY A 98 10.35 15.05 8.32
CA GLY A 98 11.77 14.73 8.53
C GLY A 98 12.07 13.31 9.00
N GLN A 99 11.07 12.42 9.04
CA GLN A 99 11.30 10.99 9.27
C GLN A 99 12.09 10.40 8.07
N PRO A 100 13.14 9.61 8.31
CA PRO A 100 13.92 9.03 7.23
C PRO A 100 13.10 7.98 6.46
N MET A 101 13.24 8.00 5.14
CA MET A 101 12.88 6.85 4.32
C MET A 101 13.91 5.74 4.58
N TRP A 102 13.44 4.56 4.96
CA TRP A 102 14.32 3.43 5.19
C TRP A 102 14.38 2.53 3.95
N ARG A 103 15.55 1.98 3.70
CA ARG A 103 15.72 0.91 2.73
C ARG A 103 16.14 -0.34 3.47
N LEU A 104 15.28 -1.35 3.46
CA LEU A 104 15.55 -2.64 4.04
C LEU A 104 16.63 -3.39 3.25
N PRO A 105 17.37 -4.33 3.86
CA PRO A 105 18.36 -5.16 3.19
C PRO A 105 17.85 -5.84 1.90
N SER A 106 16.59 -6.29 1.88
CA SER A 106 15.97 -6.89 0.69
C SER A 106 15.73 -5.91 -0.48
N GLY A 107 15.92 -4.61 -0.25
CA GLY A 107 15.64 -3.54 -1.20
C GLY A 107 14.25 -2.93 -1.08
N ILE A 108 13.38 -3.47 -0.22
CA ILE A 108 12.08 -2.88 0.14
C ILE A 108 12.30 -1.50 0.77
N GLN A 109 11.46 -0.54 0.40
CA GLN A 109 11.47 0.82 0.95
C GLN A 109 10.33 1.02 1.95
N LEU A 110 10.63 1.67 3.06
CA LEU A 110 9.64 2.12 4.04
C LEU A 110 9.51 3.63 3.93
N ILE A 111 8.32 4.08 3.53
CA ILE A 111 8.02 5.50 3.32
C ILE A 111 7.16 5.98 4.50
N PRO A 112 7.62 6.96 5.30
CA PRO A 112 6.82 7.52 6.37
C PRO A 112 5.49 8.10 5.88
N SER A 113 4.42 7.90 6.64
CA SER A 113 3.11 8.48 6.39
C SER A 113 2.37 8.73 7.71
N ARG A 114 1.27 9.50 7.64
CA ARG A 114 0.33 9.75 8.74
C ARG A 114 -0.25 8.47 9.35
N LEU A 115 -0.24 7.36 8.60
CA LEU A 115 -0.79 6.07 9.01
C LEU A 115 0.27 5.04 9.41
N GLY A 116 1.54 5.47 9.56
CA GLY A 116 2.70 4.61 9.74
C GLY A 116 3.50 4.43 8.45
N TYR A 117 4.40 3.44 8.41
CA TYR A 117 5.24 3.22 7.23
C TYR A 117 4.48 2.52 6.10
N LEU A 118 4.43 3.16 4.93
CA LEU A 118 4.06 2.50 3.68
C LEU A 118 5.21 1.59 3.23
N VAL A 119 4.88 0.40 2.77
CA VAL A 119 5.86 -0.58 2.28
C VAL A 119 5.81 -0.58 0.75
N ALA A 120 6.93 -0.27 0.11
CA ALA A 120 7.04 -0.18 -1.34
C ALA A 120 8.23 -1.00 -1.88
N GLY A 121 8.10 -1.48 -3.10
CA GLY A 121 9.15 -2.23 -3.80
C GLY A 121 8.93 -3.74 -3.82
N ARG A 122 9.82 -4.43 -4.51
CA ARG A 122 9.84 -5.89 -4.67
C ARG A 122 11.04 -6.45 -3.93
N LEU A 123 10.90 -7.66 -3.37
CA LEU A 123 12.06 -8.42 -2.94
C LEU A 123 13.00 -8.56 -4.12
N ARG A 124 14.27 -8.18 -3.97
CA ARG A 124 15.29 -8.61 -4.92
C ARG A 124 15.36 -10.13 -4.82
N SER A 125 14.89 -10.86 -5.84
CA SER A 125 15.36 -12.22 -6.03
C SER A 125 16.87 -12.13 -6.21
N GLU A 126 17.62 -12.98 -5.52
CA GLU A 126 18.95 -13.32 -5.98
C GLU A 126 18.77 -14.04 -7.32
N ASP A 127 18.60 -13.28 -8.39
CA ASP A 127 18.76 -13.79 -9.73
C ASP A 127 20.23 -14.14 -9.84
N SER A 128 20.50 -15.43 -9.68
CA SER A 128 21.66 -16.19 -10.14
C SER A 128 22.95 -15.38 -10.24
N SER A 129 23.82 -15.58 -9.25
CA SER A 129 25.26 -15.51 -9.46
C SER A 129 25.63 -16.00 -10.86
N ASP A 130 26.12 -15.06 -11.65
CA ASP A 130 27.25 -15.21 -12.55
C ASP A 130 27.77 -16.66 -12.61
N SER A 131 27.31 -17.40 -13.62
CA SER A 131 28.04 -18.57 -14.10
C SER A 131 28.91 -18.09 -15.25
N THR A 132 30.13 -17.76 -14.86
CA THR A 132 31.33 -17.59 -15.67
C THR A 132 31.40 -18.59 -16.83
N MET A 133 31.52 -18.08 -18.05
CA MET A 133 32.56 -18.44 -19.04
C MET A 133 32.57 -17.44 -20.19
#